data_AF-A0A2Z2NN01-F1
#
_entry.id   AF-A0A2Z2NN01-F1
#
_cell.length_a   1.000
_cell.length_b   1.000
_cell.length_c   1.000
_cell.angle_alpha   90.00
_cell.angle_beta   90.00
_cell.angle_gamma   90.00
#
_symmetry.space_group_name_H-M   'P 1'
#
loop_
_entity.id
_entity.type
_entity.pdbx_description
1 polymer ?
#
loop_
_entity_poly.entity_id
_entity_poly.type
_entity_poly.pdbx_seq_one_letter_code
_entity_poly.pdbx_strand_id
1 'polypeptide(L)'
;MKPILYLLTSLMLLASAPVSAEQSQVEEWQLLQSTDGSNLTARHEAAAVVLGDDIYLMGGRGNRPVERYSLITGQWENLGLAPLELHHAQPVVIGDDIYIAGAFTCCYPRETSVAEIHVLDTLTNTWDVVGSLPPERVRGSTAAVVYSGKLYLLGGNTQGHDGGAVAWFDEYDPVSGQWRILPDAPNARDHFSAVMAGTELVAASGRQTTQPNPAANPVSVVDIYDFQTGQWRSGAPIPTVRGGAVVAAYGVDVIVAGGEINTSDLALNVVEAYDLSKDAWRSLPTMISGRHGSGGGISGQQMYMLSGANLIGGSTESDDSETLQLHEMIVIEEPVEPVEPVEPVEPVDPVDPVDPDVDEIEPEEQGEDSDGEPVSSSGGGGAFELSMLLSLSGLLLLRRQRRKGSCFA
;
A
#
# COMPACT_ATOMS: atom_id res chain seq x y z
N MET A 1 -84.54 -31.51 -7.44
CA MET A 1 -83.90 -31.12 -6.17
C MET A 1 -82.72 -30.22 -6.51
N LYS A 2 -82.69 -28.98 -6.01
CA LYS A 2 -81.64 -27.99 -6.28
C LYS A 2 -80.41 -28.29 -5.40
N PRO A 3 -79.15 -28.26 -5.91
CA PRO A 3 -78.00 -28.21 -5.04
C PRO A 3 -77.64 -26.76 -4.68
N ILE A 4 -77.24 -26.61 -3.42
CA ILE A 4 -76.93 -25.40 -2.68
C ILE A 4 -75.55 -24.86 -3.08
N LEU A 5 -75.46 -23.55 -3.30
CA LEU A 5 -74.23 -22.83 -3.59
C LEU A 5 -73.47 -22.55 -2.28
N TYR A 6 -72.29 -23.13 -2.10
CA TYR A 6 -71.37 -22.77 -1.01
C TYR A 6 -70.32 -21.77 -1.54
N LEU A 7 -70.35 -20.55 -0.99
CA LEU A 7 -69.36 -19.51 -1.25
C LEU A 7 -68.15 -19.77 -0.33
N LEU A 8 -67.04 -20.28 -0.89
CA LEU A 8 -65.77 -20.40 -0.21
C LEU A 8 -64.99 -19.08 -0.34
N THR A 9 -64.95 -18.28 0.72
CA THR A 9 -64.03 -17.15 0.85
C THR A 9 -62.62 -17.68 1.10
N SER A 10 -61.75 -17.61 0.10
CA SER A 10 -60.33 -17.94 0.23
C SER A 10 -59.60 -16.75 0.86
N LEU A 11 -59.21 -16.89 2.13
CA LEU A 11 -58.33 -15.95 2.82
C LEU A 11 -56.89 -16.19 2.33
N MET A 12 -56.38 -15.32 1.46
CA MET A 12 -54.95 -15.31 1.11
C MET A 12 -54.15 -14.77 2.31
N LEU A 13 -53.48 -15.66 3.03
CA LEU A 13 -52.42 -15.30 3.96
C LEU A 13 -51.18 -14.92 3.12
N LEU A 14 -50.88 -13.63 3.01
CA LEU A 14 -49.56 -13.16 2.57
C LEU A 14 -48.56 -13.49 3.68
N ALA A 15 -47.81 -14.58 3.50
CA ALA A 15 -46.65 -14.87 4.32
C ALA A 15 -45.53 -13.92 3.89
N SER A 16 -45.27 -12.88 4.69
CA SER A 16 -44.04 -12.10 4.61
C SER A 16 -42.89 -13.01 5.04
N ALA A 17 -42.11 -13.49 4.06
CA ALA A 17 -40.82 -14.10 4.36
C ALA A 17 -39.91 -13.01 4.97
N PRO A 18 -39.24 -13.27 6.10
CA PRO A 18 -38.24 -12.34 6.59
C PRO A 18 -37.11 -12.28 5.55
N VAL A 19 -36.81 -11.07 5.08
CA VAL A 19 -35.54 -10.78 4.42
C VAL A 19 -34.47 -11.08 5.47
N SER A 20 -33.75 -12.18 5.30
CA SER A 20 -32.58 -12.46 6.12
C SER A 20 -31.54 -11.43 5.71
N ALA A 21 -31.24 -10.46 6.59
CA ALA A 21 -30.06 -9.64 6.45
C ALA A 21 -28.88 -10.61 6.40
N GLU A 22 -28.18 -10.65 5.27
CA GLU A 22 -26.92 -11.38 5.14
C GLU A 22 -25.94 -10.64 6.05
N GLN A 23 -25.74 -11.17 7.26
CA GLN A 23 -24.66 -10.69 8.13
C GLN A 23 -23.38 -10.94 7.35
N SER A 24 -22.78 -9.87 6.82
CA SER A 24 -21.40 -9.87 6.36
C SER A 24 -20.58 -10.54 7.46
N GLN A 25 -20.10 -11.75 7.19
CA GLN A 25 -19.11 -12.36 8.06
C GLN A 25 -17.87 -11.49 7.94
N VAL A 26 -17.40 -10.98 9.08
CA VAL A 26 -16.10 -10.33 9.14
C VAL A 26 -15.09 -11.44 8.89
N GLU A 27 -14.43 -11.41 7.73
CA GLU A 27 -13.38 -12.37 7.40
C GLU A 27 -12.27 -12.28 8.44
N GLU A 28 -11.95 -13.39 9.08
CA GLU A 28 -10.88 -13.49 10.06
C GLU A 28 -9.61 -14.00 9.38
N TRP A 29 -8.45 -13.63 9.93
CA TRP A 29 -7.19 -14.24 9.50
C TRP A 29 -7.20 -15.74 9.80
N GLN A 30 -6.67 -16.52 8.87
CA GLN A 30 -6.55 -17.98 8.98
C GLN A 30 -5.08 -18.39 8.91
N LEU A 31 -4.71 -19.43 9.67
CA LEU A 31 -3.41 -20.06 9.51
C LEU A 31 -3.30 -20.67 8.10
N LEU A 32 -2.23 -20.34 7.38
CA LEU A 32 -1.93 -20.95 6.09
C LEU A 32 -1.21 -22.28 6.33
N GLN A 33 -1.95 -23.38 6.21
CA GLN A 33 -1.40 -24.73 6.30
C GLN A 33 -1.13 -25.28 4.90
N SER A 34 0.05 -25.86 4.69
CA SER A 34 0.36 -26.55 3.45
C SER A 34 -0.45 -27.84 3.31
N THR A 35 -0.73 -28.24 2.08
CA THR A 35 -1.55 -29.43 1.79
C THR A 35 -0.83 -30.75 2.07
N ASP A 36 0.50 -30.74 2.15
CA ASP A 36 1.36 -31.90 2.38
C ASP A 36 2.18 -31.84 3.68
N GLY A 37 2.01 -30.79 4.48
CA GLY A 37 2.78 -30.56 5.71
C GLY A 37 4.19 -30.01 5.48
N SER A 38 4.55 -29.63 4.24
CA SER A 38 5.75 -28.84 3.97
C SER A 38 5.69 -27.49 4.69
N ASN A 39 6.83 -26.97 5.14
CA ASN A 39 6.84 -25.66 5.81
C ASN A 39 8.01 -24.80 5.32
N LEU A 40 7.86 -23.49 5.50
CA LEU A 40 8.94 -22.55 5.31
C LEU A 40 9.94 -22.62 6.49
N THR A 41 11.15 -22.13 6.26
CA THR A 41 12.17 -21.97 7.29
C THR A 41 11.92 -20.69 8.09
N ALA A 42 11.80 -20.80 9.42
CA ALA A 42 11.66 -19.65 10.32
C ALA A 42 12.76 -18.60 10.07
N ARG A 43 12.34 -17.34 9.92
CA ARG A 43 13.23 -16.21 9.55
C ARG A 43 12.57 -14.88 9.88
N HIS A 44 13.38 -13.84 10.08
CA HIS A 44 12.93 -12.44 10.09
C HIS A 44 13.83 -11.60 9.17
N GLU A 45 13.38 -10.37 8.88
CA GLU A 45 13.93 -9.49 7.82
C GLU A 45 13.88 -10.14 6.45
N ALA A 46 12.84 -10.95 6.26
CA ALA A 46 12.57 -11.70 5.07
C ALA A 46 11.93 -10.82 3.99
N ALA A 47 12.08 -11.28 2.76
CA ALA A 47 11.58 -10.65 1.57
C ALA A 47 10.62 -11.64 0.89
N ALA A 48 9.47 -11.17 0.40
CA ALA A 48 8.61 -12.01 -0.44
C ALA A 48 7.99 -11.24 -1.59
N VAL A 49 7.67 -11.97 -2.66
CA VAL A 49 6.97 -11.42 -3.82
C VAL A 49 6.09 -12.48 -4.47
N VAL A 50 4.93 -12.04 -4.95
CA VAL A 50 4.00 -12.87 -5.74
C VAL A 50 4.43 -12.81 -7.21
N LEU A 51 4.57 -13.97 -7.84
CA LEU A 51 4.86 -14.10 -9.26
C LEU A 51 4.00 -15.22 -9.86
N GLY A 52 3.02 -14.84 -10.67
CA GLY A 52 2.06 -15.80 -11.22
C GLY A 52 1.30 -16.52 -10.11
N ASP A 53 1.34 -17.84 -10.13
CA ASP A 53 0.67 -18.69 -9.14
C ASP A 53 1.58 -19.10 -7.97
N ASP A 54 2.70 -18.40 -7.76
CA ASP A 54 3.67 -18.72 -6.73
C ASP A 54 3.96 -17.49 -5.85
N ILE A 55 4.26 -17.73 -4.57
CA ILE A 55 4.88 -16.75 -3.67
C ILE A 55 6.30 -17.20 -3.39
N TYR A 56 7.27 -16.35 -3.70
CA TYR A 56 8.67 -16.59 -3.38
C TYR A 56 9.02 -15.89 -2.07
N LEU A 57 9.51 -16.65 -1.09
CA LEU A 57 10.07 -16.19 0.16
C LEU A 57 11.60 -16.33 0.11
N MET A 58 12.32 -15.26 0.40
CA MET A 58 13.78 -15.22 0.29
C MET A 58 14.39 -14.29 1.32
N GLY A 59 15.71 -14.42 1.46
CA GLY A 59 16.47 -13.60 2.40
C GLY A 59 16.07 -13.84 3.86
N GLY A 60 16.32 -12.82 4.67
CA GLY A 60 16.32 -12.88 6.13
C GLY A 60 17.74 -12.99 6.67
N ARG A 61 17.94 -12.66 7.95
CA ARG A 61 19.28 -12.71 8.55
C ARG A 61 19.86 -14.13 8.52
N GLY A 62 21.15 -14.22 8.22
CA GLY A 62 21.87 -15.46 7.97
C GLY A 62 21.63 -16.02 6.56
N ASN A 63 22.31 -17.13 6.23
CA ASN A 63 22.14 -17.76 4.93
C ASN A 63 20.87 -18.61 4.89
N ARG A 64 19.78 -18.05 4.35
CA ARG A 64 18.45 -18.68 4.28
C ARG A 64 18.14 -19.21 2.87
N PRO A 65 17.40 -20.32 2.75
CA PRO A 65 16.98 -20.80 1.44
C PRO A 65 15.94 -19.86 0.82
N VAL A 66 15.92 -19.83 -0.50
CA VAL A 66 14.75 -19.37 -1.26
C VAL A 66 13.71 -20.49 -1.19
N GLU A 67 12.51 -20.16 -0.76
CA GLU A 67 11.39 -21.09 -0.65
C GLU A 67 10.22 -20.55 -1.46
N ARG A 68 9.51 -21.46 -2.13
CA ARG A 68 8.40 -21.12 -3.01
C ARG A 68 7.13 -21.80 -2.52
N TYR A 69 6.08 -21.02 -2.28
CA TYR A 69 4.75 -21.54 -2.01
C TYR A 69 3.92 -21.51 -3.29
N SER A 70 3.44 -22.66 -3.74
CA SER A 70 2.55 -22.73 -4.89
C SER A 70 1.10 -22.49 -4.46
N LEU A 71 0.46 -21.48 -5.04
CA LEU A 71 -0.95 -21.16 -4.83
C LEU A 71 -1.90 -22.19 -5.48
N ILE A 72 -1.38 -23.01 -6.41
CA ILE A 72 -2.16 -24.08 -7.06
C ILE A 72 -2.17 -25.35 -6.19
N THR A 73 -1.01 -25.78 -5.71
CA THR A 73 -0.91 -27.04 -4.94
C THR A 73 -1.02 -26.83 -3.43
N GLY A 74 -0.78 -25.61 -2.96
CA GLY A 74 -0.69 -25.27 -1.55
C GLY A 74 0.54 -25.86 -0.85
N GLN A 75 1.66 -26.00 -1.57
CA GLN A 75 2.87 -26.67 -1.07
C GLN A 75 4.08 -25.74 -1.11
N TRP A 76 4.99 -25.93 -0.14
CA TRP A 76 6.29 -25.29 -0.11
C TRP A 76 7.35 -26.14 -0.82
N GLU A 77 8.21 -25.48 -1.58
CA GLU A 77 9.40 -26.07 -2.19
C GLU A 77 10.65 -25.27 -1.81
N ASN A 78 11.71 -25.97 -1.43
CA ASN A 78 13.02 -25.37 -1.17
C ASN A 78 13.83 -25.31 -2.47
N LEU A 79 14.14 -24.09 -2.93
CA LEU A 79 14.86 -23.83 -4.17
C LEU A 79 16.38 -23.71 -3.98
N GLY A 80 16.89 -23.94 -2.76
CA GLY A 80 18.30 -23.79 -2.41
C GLY A 80 18.66 -22.39 -1.92
N LEU A 81 19.95 -22.15 -1.75
CA LEU A 81 20.47 -20.91 -1.17
C LEU A 81 20.67 -19.82 -2.23
N ALA A 82 20.44 -18.56 -1.84
CA ALA A 82 20.92 -17.41 -2.58
C ALA A 82 22.47 -17.35 -2.55
N PRO A 83 23.13 -16.70 -3.52
CA PRO A 83 24.60 -16.63 -3.60
C PRO A 83 25.22 -15.78 -2.48
N LEU A 84 24.43 -14.95 -1.81
CA LEU A 84 24.82 -14.09 -0.69
C LEU A 84 23.67 -14.00 0.31
N GLU A 85 24.01 -13.78 1.58
CA GLU A 85 23.05 -13.34 2.60
C GLU A 85 22.47 -11.98 2.22
N LEU A 86 21.16 -11.92 2.01
CA LEU A 86 20.41 -10.71 1.70
C LEU A 86 19.26 -10.57 2.70
N HIS A 87 19.12 -9.40 3.31
CA HIS A 87 18.02 -9.08 4.22
C HIS A 87 17.66 -7.61 4.14
N HIS A 88 16.50 -7.23 4.69
CA HIS A 88 15.97 -5.86 4.60
C HIS A 88 15.90 -5.39 3.14
N ALA A 89 15.13 -6.10 2.34
CA ALA A 89 14.95 -5.78 0.93
C ALA A 89 13.51 -6.04 0.53
N GLN A 90 13.02 -5.23 -0.42
CA GLN A 90 11.78 -5.49 -1.12
C GLN A 90 12.12 -6.06 -2.51
N PRO A 91 11.81 -7.33 -2.80
CA PRO A 91 11.99 -7.89 -4.13
C PRO A 91 10.88 -7.40 -5.06
N VAL A 92 11.19 -7.30 -6.36
CA VAL A 92 10.20 -6.95 -7.38
C VAL A 92 10.30 -7.86 -8.59
N VAL A 93 9.20 -7.98 -9.32
CA VAL A 93 9.11 -8.78 -10.54
C VAL A 93 9.30 -7.90 -11.77
N ILE A 94 10.19 -8.30 -12.68
CA ILE A 94 10.31 -7.72 -14.03
C ILE A 94 10.30 -8.87 -15.04
N GLY A 95 9.18 -9.07 -15.72
CA GLY A 95 8.97 -10.25 -16.55
C GLY A 95 8.79 -11.50 -15.67
N ASP A 96 9.60 -12.53 -15.91
CA ASP A 96 9.60 -13.77 -15.12
C ASP A 96 10.76 -13.80 -14.09
N ASP A 97 11.47 -12.69 -13.96
CA ASP A 97 12.69 -12.59 -13.16
C ASP A 97 12.41 -11.78 -11.87
N ILE A 98 12.99 -12.19 -10.74
CA ILE A 98 12.87 -11.49 -9.46
C ILE A 98 14.13 -10.68 -9.20
N TYR A 99 13.99 -9.38 -9.00
CA TYR A 99 15.08 -8.44 -8.77
C TYR A 99 15.15 -8.06 -7.28
N ILE A 100 16.37 -8.02 -6.75
CA ILE A 100 16.69 -7.47 -5.43
C ILE A 100 17.77 -6.41 -5.59
N ALA A 101 17.48 -5.21 -5.10
CA ALA A 101 18.43 -4.11 -5.01
C ALA A 101 18.22 -3.36 -3.70
N GLY A 102 19.28 -2.70 -3.21
CA GLY A 102 19.21 -1.93 -1.97
C GLY A 102 18.93 -2.80 -0.73
N ALA A 103 19.58 -3.96 -0.67
CA ALA A 103 19.55 -4.87 0.47
C ALA A 103 20.71 -4.58 1.45
N PHE A 104 20.60 -5.14 2.64
CA PHE A 104 21.74 -5.30 3.54
C PHE A 104 22.28 -6.74 3.50
N THR A 105 23.53 -6.87 3.94
CA THR A 105 24.18 -8.14 4.27
C THR A 105 24.99 -7.98 5.56
N CYS A 106 25.40 -9.09 6.16
CA CYS A 106 26.15 -9.11 7.41
C CYS A 106 25.44 -8.30 8.50
N CYS A 107 26.20 -7.54 9.28
CA CYS A 107 26.13 -7.82 10.71
C CYS A 107 25.66 -6.62 11.52
N TYR A 108 24.68 -6.88 12.38
CA TYR A 108 24.15 -5.89 13.32
C TYR A 108 25.24 -5.34 14.26
N PRO A 109 25.23 -4.03 14.58
CA PRO A 109 24.32 -2.99 14.08
C PRO A 109 24.82 -2.27 12.81
N ARG A 110 25.94 -2.71 12.21
CA ARG A 110 26.57 -2.05 11.07
C ARG A 110 26.54 -2.94 9.85
N GLU A 111 25.33 -3.24 9.41
CA GLU A 111 25.14 -4.02 8.21
C GLU A 111 25.78 -3.35 7.01
N THR A 112 26.34 -4.16 6.11
CA THR A 112 26.92 -3.68 4.87
C THR A 112 25.81 -3.53 3.83
N SER A 113 25.74 -2.37 3.18
CA SER A 113 24.84 -2.18 2.04
C SER A 113 25.35 -2.96 0.83
N VAL A 114 24.47 -3.72 0.19
CA VAL A 114 24.79 -4.48 -1.03
C VAL A 114 24.61 -3.54 -2.23
N ALA A 115 25.69 -3.30 -2.97
CA ALA A 115 25.66 -2.43 -4.13
C ALA A 115 25.09 -3.14 -5.36
N GLU A 116 25.29 -4.45 -5.46
CA GLU A 116 24.87 -5.27 -6.59
C GLU A 116 23.35 -5.43 -6.69
N ILE A 117 22.85 -5.46 -7.92
CA ILE A 117 21.48 -5.83 -8.25
C ILE A 117 21.49 -7.33 -8.55
N HIS A 118 20.91 -8.11 -7.65
CA HIS A 118 20.78 -9.55 -7.77
C HIS A 118 19.48 -9.92 -8.46
N VAL A 119 19.52 -10.89 -9.38
CA VAL A 119 18.34 -11.37 -10.12
C VAL A 119 18.26 -12.87 -10.01
N LEU A 120 17.08 -13.38 -9.66
CA LEU A 120 16.71 -14.78 -9.74
C LEU A 120 15.93 -15.02 -11.03
N ASP A 121 16.51 -15.79 -11.96
CA ASP A 121 15.77 -16.39 -13.08
C ASP A 121 14.94 -17.54 -12.52
N THR A 122 13.62 -17.38 -12.52
CA THR A 122 12.70 -18.33 -11.89
C THR A 122 12.44 -19.58 -12.74
N LEU A 123 12.78 -19.54 -14.04
CA LEU A 123 12.66 -20.68 -14.94
C LEU A 123 13.83 -21.65 -14.78
N THR A 124 15.05 -21.12 -14.56
CA THR A 124 16.26 -21.94 -14.38
C THR A 124 16.69 -22.08 -12.93
N ASN A 125 16.07 -21.32 -12.01
CA ASN A 125 16.45 -21.23 -10.60
C ASN A 125 17.95 -20.88 -10.43
N THR A 126 18.39 -19.85 -11.17
CA THR A 126 19.79 -19.38 -11.13
C THR A 126 19.86 -17.91 -10.81
N TRP A 127 20.88 -17.55 -10.04
CA TRP A 127 21.15 -16.16 -9.68
C TRP A 127 22.20 -15.52 -10.58
N ASP A 128 21.93 -14.30 -11.01
CA ASP A 128 22.84 -13.44 -11.76
C ASP A 128 23.00 -12.08 -11.04
N VAL A 129 24.10 -11.38 -11.31
CA VAL A 129 24.27 -9.95 -10.98
C VAL A 129 24.17 -9.16 -12.29
N VAL A 130 23.21 -8.24 -12.36
CA VAL A 130 22.88 -7.52 -13.60
C VAL A 130 23.34 -6.06 -13.62
N GLY A 131 23.84 -5.56 -12.49
CA GLY A 131 24.34 -4.21 -12.34
C GLY A 131 24.65 -3.90 -10.87
N SER A 132 24.92 -2.64 -10.58
CA SER A 132 25.08 -2.14 -9.23
C SER A 132 24.50 -0.73 -9.10
N LEU A 133 24.14 -0.34 -7.88
CA LEU A 133 23.81 1.04 -7.54
C LEU A 133 25.03 1.95 -7.81
N PRO A 134 24.81 3.24 -8.15
CA PRO A 134 25.87 4.23 -8.20
C PRO A 134 26.59 4.33 -6.84
N PRO A 135 27.93 4.47 -6.78
CA PRO A 135 28.68 4.47 -5.52
C PRO A 135 28.17 5.45 -4.46
N GLU A 136 27.71 6.62 -4.88
CA GLU A 136 27.15 7.68 -4.04
C GLU A 136 25.69 7.46 -3.62
N ARG A 137 25.05 6.40 -4.16
CA ARG A 137 23.65 6.03 -3.88
C ARG A 137 23.51 4.66 -3.20
N VAL A 138 24.63 4.00 -2.87
CA VAL A 138 24.64 2.70 -2.17
C VAL A 138 24.01 2.82 -0.78
N ARG A 139 23.02 1.96 -0.52
CA ARG A 139 22.22 1.90 0.71
C ARG A 139 21.49 0.56 0.79
N GLY A 140 21.06 0.14 1.98
CA GLY A 140 20.19 -1.03 2.19
C GLY A 140 18.83 -0.65 2.77
N SER A 141 17.96 -1.63 3.05
CA SER A 141 16.62 -1.40 3.61
C SER A 141 15.75 -0.47 2.76
N THR A 142 15.93 -0.55 1.43
CA THR A 142 15.15 0.24 0.48
C THR A 142 13.78 -0.38 0.20
N ALA A 143 12.82 0.48 -0.11
CA ALA A 143 11.62 0.05 -0.82
C ALA A 143 11.88 0.04 -2.33
N ALA A 144 11.21 -0.86 -3.04
CA ALA A 144 11.37 -1.04 -4.47
C ALA A 144 10.01 -1.21 -5.15
N VAL A 145 9.79 -0.52 -6.28
CA VAL A 145 8.62 -0.74 -7.14
C VAL A 145 9.00 -0.82 -8.61
N VAL A 146 8.14 -1.43 -9.42
CA VAL A 146 8.28 -1.45 -10.87
C VAL A 146 7.17 -0.62 -11.48
N TYR A 147 7.56 0.33 -12.34
CA TYR A 147 6.61 1.13 -13.11
C TYR A 147 7.13 1.32 -14.53
N SER A 148 6.28 1.09 -15.53
CA SER A 148 6.64 1.19 -16.96
C SER A 148 7.92 0.42 -17.34
N GLY A 149 8.13 -0.75 -16.75
CA GLY A 149 9.29 -1.62 -17.03
C GLY A 149 10.61 -1.17 -16.40
N LYS A 150 10.60 -0.14 -15.54
CA LYS A 150 11.75 0.35 -14.81
C LYS A 150 11.64 0.04 -13.32
N LEU A 151 12.79 -0.13 -12.68
CA LEU A 151 12.92 -0.31 -11.25
C LEU A 151 13.08 1.05 -10.58
N TYR A 152 12.33 1.31 -9.52
CA TYR A 152 12.47 2.49 -8.69
C TYR A 152 12.87 2.09 -7.27
N LEU A 153 13.95 2.68 -6.76
CA LEU A 153 14.41 2.49 -5.38
C LEU A 153 14.14 3.75 -4.56
N LEU A 154 13.48 3.57 -3.42
CA LEU A 154 13.07 4.64 -2.52
C LEU A 154 13.65 4.43 -1.12
N GLY A 155 14.09 5.52 -0.51
CA GLY A 155 14.50 5.55 0.89
C GLY A 155 15.69 4.64 1.15
N GLY A 156 15.74 4.01 2.32
CA GLY A 156 16.80 3.13 2.76
C GLY A 156 17.78 3.82 3.71
N ASN A 157 18.86 3.11 4.01
CA ASN A 157 19.77 3.46 5.08
C ASN A 157 21.22 3.11 4.68
N THR A 158 22.13 4.02 5.00
CA THR A 158 23.54 3.97 4.58
C THR A 158 24.49 3.41 5.65
N GLN A 159 24.05 3.23 6.90
CA GLN A 159 24.90 2.78 8.02
C GLN A 159 24.26 1.65 8.84
N GLY A 160 23.35 0.86 8.24
CA GLY A 160 22.67 -0.22 8.94
C GLY A 160 21.84 0.28 10.13
N HIS A 161 21.84 -0.47 11.22
CA HIS A 161 21.16 -0.06 12.45
C HIS A 161 21.87 1.05 13.25
N ASP A 162 23.02 1.57 12.79
CA ASP A 162 23.65 2.78 13.35
C ASP A 162 23.02 4.08 12.80
N GLY A 163 22.19 3.97 11.75
CA GLY A 163 21.32 5.03 11.23
C GLY A 163 21.71 5.53 9.84
N GLY A 164 21.43 6.78 9.51
CA GLY A 164 21.66 7.29 8.14
C GLY A 164 20.57 6.89 7.15
N ALA A 165 19.31 6.90 7.62
CA ALA A 165 18.14 6.89 6.75
C ALA A 165 18.21 8.06 5.75
N VAL A 166 17.90 7.78 4.49
CA VAL A 166 17.91 8.75 3.39
C VAL A 166 16.54 8.84 2.74
N ALA A 167 16.24 9.96 2.10
CA ALA A 167 15.00 10.16 1.34
C ALA A 167 15.20 9.93 -0.18
N TRP A 168 16.29 9.28 -0.56
CA TRP A 168 16.72 9.16 -1.95
C TRP A 168 15.72 8.41 -2.81
N PHE A 169 15.51 8.91 -4.02
CA PHE A 169 14.68 8.27 -5.03
C PHE A 169 15.46 8.12 -6.34
N ASP A 170 15.55 6.88 -6.83
CA ASP A 170 16.35 6.53 -8.00
C ASP A 170 15.57 5.63 -8.95
N GLU A 171 15.76 5.85 -10.24
CA GLU A 171 15.27 5.00 -11.32
C GLU A 171 16.43 4.21 -11.93
N TYR A 172 16.22 2.90 -12.11
CA TYR A 172 17.08 2.01 -12.87
C TYR A 172 16.33 1.48 -14.10
N ASP A 173 16.94 1.65 -15.26
CA ASP A 173 16.48 1.06 -16.50
C ASP A 173 17.20 -0.28 -16.75
N PRO A 174 16.52 -1.43 -16.59
CA PRO A 174 17.14 -2.74 -16.77
C PRO A 174 17.54 -3.04 -18.21
N VAL A 175 17.04 -2.28 -19.21
CA VAL A 175 17.39 -2.47 -20.62
C VAL A 175 18.74 -1.83 -20.94
N SER A 176 18.97 -0.61 -20.46
CA SER A 176 20.21 0.15 -20.70
C SER A 176 21.25 -0.01 -19.59
N GLY A 177 20.84 -0.52 -18.42
CA GLY A 177 21.67 -0.61 -17.22
C GLY A 177 22.01 0.75 -16.61
N GLN A 178 21.29 1.81 -16.99
CA GLN A 178 21.56 3.18 -16.53
C GLN A 178 20.67 3.56 -15.34
N TRP A 179 21.25 4.39 -14.47
CA TRP A 179 20.55 5.01 -13.34
C TRP A 179 20.21 6.46 -13.62
N ARG A 180 19.10 6.92 -13.04
CA ARG A 180 18.69 8.32 -13.00
C ARG A 180 18.28 8.69 -11.58
N ILE A 181 18.93 9.71 -11.04
CA ILE A 181 18.54 10.32 -9.77
C ILE A 181 17.26 11.13 -9.98
N LEU A 182 16.27 10.93 -9.11
CA LEU A 182 14.99 11.63 -9.11
C LEU A 182 14.90 12.59 -7.91
N PRO A 183 13.89 13.48 -7.86
CA PRO A 183 13.62 14.28 -6.67
C PRO A 183 13.41 13.37 -5.46
N ASP A 184 14.16 13.63 -4.40
CA ASP A 184 14.06 12.90 -3.13
C ASP A 184 12.64 13.03 -2.54
N ALA A 185 12.23 12.01 -1.79
CA ALA A 185 10.96 12.00 -1.08
C ALA A 185 10.93 13.03 0.06
N PRO A 186 9.74 13.42 0.55
CA PRO A 186 9.62 14.37 1.66
C PRO A 186 10.24 13.85 2.96
N ASN A 187 10.22 12.54 3.21
CA ASN A 187 10.71 11.93 4.45
C ASN A 187 11.73 10.83 4.18
N ALA A 188 12.87 10.90 4.86
CA ALA A 188 13.84 9.81 4.92
C ALA A 188 13.28 8.65 5.74
N ARG A 189 13.39 7.42 5.23
CA ARG A 189 12.82 6.22 5.87
C ARG A 189 13.57 4.94 5.48
N ASP A 190 13.65 4.00 6.41
CA ASP A 190 14.09 2.61 6.24
C ASP A 190 13.09 1.64 6.90
N HIS A 191 13.31 0.34 6.78
CA HIS A 191 12.42 -0.73 7.29
C HIS A 191 10.97 -0.53 6.87
N PHE A 192 10.76 -0.30 5.57
CA PHE A 192 9.45 -0.04 5.00
C PHE A 192 9.35 -0.69 3.62
N SER A 193 8.16 -0.68 3.05
CA SER A 193 7.93 -1.05 1.67
C SER A 193 7.09 0.02 1.00
N ALA A 194 7.19 0.08 -0.33
CA ALA A 194 6.37 0.95 -1.15
C ALA A 194 5.66 0.09 -2.20
N VAL A 195 4.47 0.51 -2.62
CA VAL A 195 3.68 -0.22 -3.59
C VAL A 195 3.12 0.71 -4.64
N MET A 196 2.80 0.16 -5.81
CA MET A 196 2.00 0.86 -6.80
C MET A 196 0.53 0.70 -6.42
N ALA A 197 -0.15 1.80 -6.11
CA ALA A 197 -1.60 1.86 -5.96
C ALA A 197 -2.16 2.73 -7.09
N GLY A 198 -2.95 2.13 -7.98
CA GLY A 198 -3.26 2.75 -9.26
C GLY A 198 -2.00 3.06 -10.08
N THR A 199 -1.77 4.33 -10.40
CA THR A 199 -0.57 4.80 -11.13
C THR A 199 0.43 5.53 -10.24
N GLU A 200 0.26 5.48 -8.93
CA GLU A 200 1.07 6.23 -7.96
C GLU A 200 1.87 5.27 -7.08
N LEU A 201 3.09 5.67 -6.73
CA LEU A 201 3.87 4.98 -5.70
C LEU A 201 3.41 5.51 -4.35
N VAL A 202 3.06 4.61 -3.43
CA VAL A 202 2.72 4.94 -2.05
C VAL A 202 3.70 4.26 -1.10
N ALA A 203 4.35 5.06 -0.24
CA ALA A 203 5.24 4.61 0.82
C ALA A 203 4.62 4.90 2.19
N ALA A 204 4.37 3.83 2.95
CA ALA A 204 3.78 3.89 4.29
C ALA A 204 4.62 3.06 5.26
N SER A 205 4.46 3.33 6.57
CA SER A 205 5.30 2.74 7.63
C SER A 205 6.79 3.11 7.45
N GLY A 206 7.63 2.54 8.29
CA GLY A 206 9.07 2.76 8.32
C GLY A 206 9.52 3.63 9.46
N ARG A 207 10.83 3.83 9.52
CA ARG A 207 11.47 4.60 10.59
C ARG A 207 12.74 5.27 10.13
N GLN A 208 13.24 6.15 10.99
CA GLN A 208 14.58 6.72 10.89
C GLN A 208 15.45 6.04 11.93
N THR A 209 15.97 4.86 11.56
CA THR A 209 16.77 4.02 12.47
C THR A 209 17.96 4.82 13.02
N THR A 210 18.21 4.68 14.33
CA THR A 210 19.41 5.23 14.99
C THR A 210 19.64 4.50 16.30
N GLN A 211 20.90 4.37 16.72
CA GLN A 211 21.23 3.93 18.07
C GLN A 211 20.93 5.04 19.11
N PRO A 212 20.64 4.68 20.38
CA PRO A 212 20.61 3.33 20.97
C PRO A 212 19.28 2.56 20.75
N ASN A 213 18.29 3.18 20.11
CA ASN A 213 16.93 2.64 19.99
C ASN A 213 16.57 2.45 18.51
N PRO A 214 17.04 1.38 17.84
CA PRO A 214 16.87 1.20 16.40
C PRO A 214 15.40 1.13 15.97
N ALA A 215 14.49 0.68 16.84
CA ALA A 215 13.06 0.60 16.58
C ALA A 215 12.28 1.90 16.90
N ALA A 216 12.96 2.98 17.26
CA ALA A 216 12.34 4.28 17.50
C ALA A 216 12.17 5.10 16.20
N ASN A 217 11.71 6.35 16.34
CA ASN A 217 11.55 7.33 15.27
C ASN A 217 10.73 6.82 14.07
N PRO A 218 9.53 6.28 14.27
CA PRO A 218 8.71 5.83 13.17
C PRO A 218 8.23 7.03 12.33
N VAL A 219 8.12 6.83 11.02
CA VAL A 219 7.62 7.84 10.08
C VAL A 219 6.12 7.64 9.92
N SER A 220 5.32 8.59 10.39
CA SER A 220 3.86 8.48 10.34
C SER A 220 3.27 8.90 9.00
N VAL A 221 3.87 9.87 8.32
CA VAL A 221 3.34 10.45 7.08
C VAL A 221 3.48 9.47 5.92
N VAL A 222 2.43 9.35 5.11
CA VAL A 222 2.46 8.61 3.84
C VAL A 222 3.09 9.50 2.77
N ASP A 223 4.13 9.03 2.10
CA ASP A 223 4.72 9.72 0.95
C ASP A 223 4.17 9.11 -0.34
N ILE A 224 3.65 9.96 -1.23
CA ILE A 224 3.02 9.54 -2.48
C ILE A 224 3.73 10.22 -3.65
N TYR A 225 4.19 9.44 -4.61
CA TYR A 225 4.78 9.94 -5.85
C TYR A 225 3.83 9.71 -7.02
N ASP A 226 3.47 10.81 -7.68
CA ASP A 226 2.71 10.77 -8.91
C ASP A 226 3.68 10.74 -10.10
N PHE A 227 3.71 9.61 -10.82
CA PHE A 227 4.55 9.44 -12.00
C PHE A 227 4.14 10.31 -13.20
N GLN A 228 2.90 10.81 -13.23
CA GLN A 228 2.42 11.69 -14.31
C GLN A 228 2.94 13.11 -14.13
N THR A 229 2.90 13.64 -12.91
CA THR A 229 3.37 15.00 -12.59
C THR A 229 4.84 15.04 -12.17
N GLY A 230 5.40 13.90 -11.77
CA GLY A 230 6.76 13.79 -11.26
C GLY A 230 6.96 14.45 -9.89
N GLN A 231 5.87 14.59 -9.11
CA GLN A 231 5.87 15.31 -7.83
C GLN A 231 5.54 14.37 -6.67
N TRP A 232 6.12 14.70 -5.52
CA TRP A 232 5.76 14.11 -4.24
C TRP A 232 4.64 14.90 -3.56
N ARG A 233 3.77 14.19 -2.84
CA ARG A 233 2.87 14.77 -1.84
C ARG A 233 2.83 13.91 -0.59
N SER A 234 2.40 14.51 0.50
CA SER A 234 2.12 13.80 1.76
C SER A 234 0.64 13.48 1.88
N GLY A 235 0.31 12.25 2.26
CA GLY A 235 -1.02 11.80 2.64
C GLY A 235 -1.23 11.77 4.15
N ALA A 236 -2.42 11.36 4.57
CA ALA A 236 -2.82 11.23 5.96
C ALA A 236 -1.90 10.27 6.74
N PRO A 237 -1.54 10.61 7.98
CA PRO A 237 -0.61 9.82 8.76
C PRO A 237 -1.20 8.45 9.11
N ILE A 238 -0.37 7.41 9.09
CA ILE A 238 -0.74 6.08 9.56
C ILE A 238 -1.16 6.15 11.04
N PRO A 239 -2.33 5.60 11.43
CA PRO A 239 -2.81 5.68 12.80
C PRO A 239 -1.89 4.95 13.79
N THR A 240 -1.40 3.77 13.40
CA THR A 240 -0.43 3.02 14.19
C THR A 240 0.96 3.12 13.55
N VAL A 241 1.82 3.96 14.12
CA VAL A 241 3.20 4.16 13.65
C VAL A 241 4.06 2.91 13.91
N ARG A 242 4.87 2.50 12.92
CA ARG A 242 5.60 1.23 12.94
C ARG A 242 6.70 1.17 11.89
N GLY A 243 7.67 0.27 12.08
CA GLY A 243 8.64 -0.16 11.06
C GLY A 243 8.59 -1.68 10.86
N GLY A 244 9.18 -2.18 9.78
CA GLY A 244 9.26 -3.62 9.49
C GLY A 244 7.91 -4.28 9.18
N ALA A 245 6.91 -3.50 8.76
CA ALA A 245 5.60 -3.98 8.35
C ALA A 245 5.60 -4.44 6.89
N VAL A 246 4.71 -5.36 6.55
CA VAL A 246 4.41 -5.72 5.15
C VAL A 246 3.45 -4.67 4.59
N VAL A 247 3.72 -4.22 3.36
CA VAL A 247 2.86 -3.30 2.62
C VAL A 247 2.46 -3.94 1.29
N ALA A 248 1.18 -4.00 0.99
CA ALA A 248 0.65 -4.57 -0.24
C ALA A 248 -0.45 -3.69 -0.84
N ALA A 249 -0.52 -3.60 -2.17
CA ALA A 249 -1.59 -2.88 -2.85
C ALA A 249 -2.75 -3.81 -3.21
N TYR A 250 -3.98 -3.31 -3.03
CA TYR A 250 -5.21 -3.96 -3.47
C TYR A 250 -6.10 -2.93 -4.17
N GLY A 251 -5.98 -2.85 -5.50
CA GLY A 251 -6.61 -1.77 -6.27
C GLY A 251 -5.99 -0.40 -5.95
N VAL A 252 -6.79 0.48 -5.35
CA VAL A 252 -6.34 1.81 -4.87
C VAL A 252 -6.02 1.81 -3.37
N ASP A 253 -6.27 0.71 -2.67
CA ASP A 253 -5.92 0.59 -1.27
C ASP A 253 -4.47 0.15 -1.08
N VAL A 254 -3.87 0.66 -0.01
CA VAL A 254 -2.56 0.23 0.48
C VAL A 254 -2.75 -0.38 1.87
N ILE A 255 -2.57 -1.69 1.97
CA ILE A 255 -2.71 -2.44 3.22
C ILE A 255 -1.35 -2.56 3.90
N VAL A 256 -1.29 -2.16 5.17
CA VAL A 256 -0.11 -2.27 6.04
C VAL A 256 -0.41 -3.25 7.16
N ALA A 257 0.36 -4.33 7.24
CA ALA A 257 0.17 -5.40 8.21
C ALA A 257 1.41 -5.63 9.08
N GLY A 258 1.19 -5.74 10.38
CA GLY A 258 2.24 -6.07 11.35
C GLY A 258 3.18 -4.91 11.64
N GLY A 259 4.46 -5.23 11.83
CA GLY A 259 5.55 -4.30 12.16
C GLY A 259 5.89 -4.25 13.66
N GLU A 260 6.86 -3.42 14.00
CA GLU A 260 7.32 -3.20 15.37
C GLU A 260 7.41 -1.70 15.72
N ILE A 261 7.33 -1.43 17.02
CA ILE A 261 7.49 -0.11 17.63
C ILE A 261 8.16 -0.27 19.00
N ASN A 262 9.02 0.68 19.38
CA ASN A 262 9.77 0.64 20.64
C ASN A 262 8.95 0.86 21.93
N THR A 263 7.63 0.93 21.85
CA THR A 263 6.72 1.07 23.01
C THR A 263 6.17 -0.27 23.51
N SER A 264 6.49 -1.37 22.83
CA SER A 264 6.06 -2.74 23.16
C SER A 264 7.18 -3.73 22.83
N ASP A 265 7.32 -4.78 23.62
CA ASP A 265 8.23 -5.90 23.30
C ASP A 265 7.62 -6.83 22.24
N LEU A 266 6.28 -6.90 22.17
CA LEU A 266 5.56 -7.68 21.16
C LEU A 266 5.51 -6.92 19.84
N ALA A 267 5.74 -7.64 18.74
CA ALA A 267 5.42 -7.17 17.40
C ALA A 267 3.90 -6.94 17.25
N LEU A 268 3.52 -6.05 16.35
CA LEU A 268 2.14 -5.67 16.11
C LEU A 268 1.44 -6.75 15.27
N ASN A 269 0.16 -7.00 15.58
CA ASN A 269 -0.76 -7.78 14.74
C ASN A 269 -1.80 -6.90 14.01
N VAL A 270 -1.62 -5.58 14.10
CA VAL A 270 -2.56 -4.58 13.58
C VAL A 270 -2.47 -4.52 12.05
N VAL A 271 -3.63 -4.46 11.40
CA VAL A 271 -3.76 -4.31 9.95
C VAL A 271 -4.58 -3.06 9.66
N GLU A 272 -4.04 -2.16 8.84
CA GLU A 272 -4.68 -0.90 8.45
C GLU A 272 -4.62 -0.74 6.94
N ALA A 273 -5.68 -0.23 6.33
CA ALA A 273 -5.74 0.07 4.90
C ALA A 273 -5.88 1.57 4.68
N TYR A 274 -5.01 2.11 3.82
CA TYR A 274 -5.06 3.49 3.34
C TYR A 274 -5.79 3.53 1.99
N ASP A 275 -6.91 4.24 1.95
CA ASP A 275 -7.64 4.54 0.72
C ASP A 275 -7.00 5.77 0.07
N LEU A 276 -6.25 5.54 -1.02
CA LEU A 276 -5.54 6.59 -1.75
C LEU A 276 -6.48 7.66 -2.33
N SER A 277 -7.74 7.30 -2.62
CA SER A 277 -8.72 8.22 -3.21
C SER A 277 -9.35 9.16 -2.17
N LYS A 278 -9.48 8.68 -0.93
CA LYS A 278 -10.08 9.43 0.18
C LYS A 278 -9.05 10.09 1.09
N ASP A 279 -7.76 9.78 0.91
CA ASP A 279 -6.69 10.19 1.81
C ASP A 279 -7.00 9.82 3.27
N ALA A 280 -7.43 8.58 3.49
CA ALA A 280 -7.99 8.14 4.76
C ALA A 280 -7.61 6.71 5.10
N TRP A 281 -7.46 6.45 6.40
CA TRP A 281 -7.15 5.13 6.93
C TRP A 281 -8.40 4.46 7.53
N ARG A 282 -8.44 3.14 7.42
CA ARG A 282 -9.40 2.29 8.13
C ARG A 282 -8.70 1.06 8.70
N SER A 283 -9.23 0.55 9.81
CA SER A 283 -8.76 -0.72 10.38
C SER A 283 -9.32 -1.90 9.59
N LEU A 284 -8.52 -2.95 9.45
CA LEU A 284 -8.91 -4.26 8.97
C LEU A 284 -8.84 -5.28 10.13
N PRO A 285 -9.39 -6.50 9.95
CA PRO A 285 -9.21 -7.59 10.90
C PRO A 285 -7.73 -7.79 11.26
N THR A 286 -7.43 -7.96 12.54
CA THR A 286 -6.06 -8.14 13.04
C THR A 286 -5.54 -9.54 12.77
N MET A 287 -4.24 -9.68 12.51
CA MET A 287 -3.59 -10.99 12.39
C MET A 287 -3.73 -11.80 13.70
N ILE A 288 -3.65 -13.13 13.58
CA ILE A 288 -3.66 -14.06 14.72
C ILE A 288 -2.44 -13.82 15.60
N SER A 289 -1.27 -13.62 14.98
CA SER A 289 -0.02 -13.33 15.68
C SER A 289 0.64 -12.06 15.19
N GLY A 290 1.24 -11.31 16.12
CA GLY A 290 2.02 -10.12 15.80
C GLY A 290 3.37 -10.51 15.20
N ARG A 291 3.78 -9.82 14.14
CA ARG A 291 5.04 -10.10 13.44
C ARG A 291 5.60 -8.87 12.72
N HIS A 292 6.93 -8.81 12.66
CA HIS A 292 7.69 -7.83 11.86
C HIS A 292 8.79 -8.52 11.06
N GLY A 293 9.39 -7.79 10.11
CA GLY A 293 10.41 -8.33 9.21
C GLY A 293 9.89 -9.54 8.42
N SER A 294 8.59 -9.54 8.12
CA SER A 294 7.89 -10.63 7.46
C SER A 294 7.95 -10.47 5.95
N GLY A 295 7.86 -11.58 5.22
CA GLY A 295 7.47 -11.56 3.82
C GLY A 295 5.95 -11.51 3.70
N GLY A 296 5.43 -10.97 2.61
CA GLY A 296 4.01 -11.06 2.30
C GLY A 296 3.67 -10.49 0.94
N GLY A 297 2.39 -10.54 0.60
CA GLY A 297 1.88 -10.05 -0.67
C GLY A 297 0.41 -10.38 -0.86
N ILE A 298 -0.14 -9.93 -1.98
CA ILE A 298 -1.53 -10.19 -2.35
C ILE A 298 -1.55 -10.93 -3.68
N SER A 299 -2.31 -12.03 -3.75
CA SER A 299 -2.63 -12.72 -5.00
C SER A 299 -4.13 -12.86 -5.14
N GLY A 300 -4.68 -12.34 -6.24
CA GLY A 300 -6.12 -12.22 -6.42
C GLY A 300 -6.74 -11.40 -5.27
N GLN A 301 -7.63 -12.02 -4.51
CA GLN A 301 -8.31 -11.42 -3.37
C GLN A 301 -7.74 -11.90 -2.03
N GLN A 302 -6.56 -12.53 -2.01
CA GLN A 302 -6.01 -13.11 -0.80
C GLN A 302 -4.72 -12.40 -0.40
N MET A 303 -4.64 -11.92 0.84
CA MET A 303 -3.41 -11.42 1.46
C MET A 303 -2.67 -12.55 2.18
N TYR A 304 -1.36 -12.58 2.07
CA TYR A 304 -0.48 -13.55 2.70
C TYR A 304 0.56 -12.84 3.57
N MET A 305 0.75 -13.35 4.78
CA MET A 305 1.79 -12.94 5.73
C MET A 305 2.62 -14.17 6.08
N LEU A 306 3.94 -14.09 5.86
CA LEU A 306 4.84 -15.23 5.87
C LEU A 306 6.03 -14.94 6.80
N SER A 307 6.33 -15.86 7.71
CA SER A 307 7.50 -15.78 8.61
C SER A 307 7.54 -14.48 9.43
N GLY A 308 8.71 -13.99 9.83
CA GLY A 308 8.91 -12.81 10.67
C GLY A 308 9.28 -13.16 12.10
N ALA A 309 9.35 -12.14 12.95
CA ALA A 309 9.61 -12.30 14.38
C ALA A 309 8.47 -11.73 15.23
N ASN A 310 8.13 -12.45 16.32
CA ASN A 310 7.02 -12.07 17.19
C ASN A 310 7.37 -11.04 18.27
N LEU A 311 8.66 -10.81 18.53
CA LEU A 311 9.17 -9.76 19.41
C LEU A 311 10.02 -8.78 18.62
N ILE A 312 10.16 -7.59 19.19
CA ILE A 312 11.01 -6.55 18.60
C ILE A 312 12.47 -7.03 18.47
N GLY A 313 13.18 -6.56 17.44
CA GLY A 313 14.60 -6.86 17.24
C GLY A 313 14.93 -8.28 16.77
N GLY A 314 13.93 -9.08 16.36
CA GLY A 314 14.13 -10.29 15.55
C GLY A 314 14.02 -11.63 16.27
N SER A 315 13.77 -11.64 17.57
CA SER A 315 13.39 -12.85 18.34
C SER A 315 11.85 -12.89 18.47
N THR A 316 11.15 -13.99 18.64
CA THR A 316 11.43 -15.35 18.20
C THR A 316 11.03 -15.45 16.73
N GLU A 317 11.91 -15.97 15.87
CA GLU A 317 11.57 -16.19 14.45
C GLU A 317 10.44 -17.21 14.32
N SER A 318 9.47 -16.93 13.45
CA SER A 318 8.31 -17.76 13.19
C SER A 318 8.44 -18.43 11.81
N ASP A 319 8.08 -19.71 11.73
CA ASP A 319 7.80 -20.44 10.50
C ASP A 319 6.30 -20.49 10.17
N ASP A 320 5.46 -19.76 10.92
CA ASP A 320 4.04 -19.68 10.66
C ASP A 320 3.73 -18.72 9.50
N SER A 321 2.62 -19.01 8.83
CA SER A 321 2.03 -18.15 7.81
C SER A 321 0.55 -17.97 8.07
N GLU A 322 0.03 -16.81 7.70
CA GLU A 322 -1.37 -16.44 7.88
C GLU A 322 -1.90 -15.78 6.63
N THR A 323 -3.22 -15.85 6.44
CA THR A 323 -3.86 -15.34 5.24
C THR A 323 -5.22 -14.71 5.55
N LEU A 324 -5.58 -13.67 4.78
CA LEU A 324 -6.84 -12.95 4.91
C LEU A 324 -7.52 -12.83 3.54
N GLN A 325 -8.79 -13.24 3.46
CA GLN A 325 -9.63 -13.05 2.29
C GLN A 325 -10.08 -11.58 2.25
N LEU A 326 -9.57 -10.84 1.28
CA LEU A 326 -10.02 -9.50 0.95
C LEU A 326 -11.31 -9.62 0.13
N HIS A 327 -12.29 -8.77 0.40
CA HIS A 327 -13.46 -8.62 -0.47
C HIS A 327 -13.26 -7.42 -1.38
N GLU A 328 -14.09 -7.23 -2.41
CA GLU A 328 -14.18 -5.93 -3.09
C GLU A 328 -14.39 -4.87 -2.01
N MET A 329 -13.33 -4.12 -1.69
CA MET A 329 -13.34 -3.08 -0.68
C MET A 329 -14.03 -1.84 -1.27
N ILE A 330 -15.17 -2.05 -1.91
CA ILE A 330 -16.13 -1.02 -2.23
C ILE A 330 -16.83 -0.76 -0.91
N VAL A 331 -16.48 0.36 -0.28
CA VAL A 331 -17.35 0.96 0.72
C VAL A 331 -18.66 1.26 -0.03
N ILE A 332 -19.67 0.42 0.17
CA ILE A 332 -21.04 0.83 -0.10
C ILE A 332 -21.30 1.92 0.92
N GLU A 333 -21.13 3.18 0.53
CA GLU A 333 -21.74 4.27 1.27
C GLU A 333 -23.24 4.01 1.15
N GLU A 334 -23.85 3.45 2.19
CA GLU A 334 -25.30 3.44 2.25
C GLU A 334 -25.75 4.89 2.08
N PRO A 335 -26.61 5.19 1.10
CA PRO A 335 -27.09 6.55 0.91
C PRO A 335 -27.74 6.97 2.22
N VAL A 336 -27.19 8.00 2.85
CA VAL A 336 -27.83 8.64 4.00
C VAL A 336 -29.18 9.12 3.50
N GLU A 337 -30.25 8.44 3.92
CA GLU A 337 -31.63 8.86 3.66
C GLU A 337 -31.71 10.37 3.99
N PRO A 338 -32.20 11.21 3.07
CA PRO A 338 -32.29 12.63 3.34
C PRO A 338 -33.15 12.82 4.58
N VAL A 339 -32.57 13.48 5.60
CA VAL A 339 -33.28 13.86 6.81
C VAL A 339 -34.49 14.68 6.37
N GLU A 340 -35.70 14.16 6.62
CA GLU A 340 -36.92 14.89 6.28
C GLU A 340 -36.87 16.29 6.92
N PRO A 341 -37.27 17.34 6.20
CA PRO A 341 -37.28 18.69 6.75
C PRO A 341 -38.12 18.69 8.03
N VAL A 342 -37.51 19.14 9.14
CA VAL A 342 -38.25 19.41 10.37
C VAL A 342 -39.32 20.46 10.03
N GLU A 343 -40.59 20.13 10.21
CA GLU A 343 -41.67 21.09 9.94
C GLU A 343 -41.43 22.37 10.75
N PRO A 344 -41.68 23.57 10.16
CA PRO A 344 -41.51 24.82 10.88
C PRO A 344 -42.41 24.83 12.10
N VAL A 345 -41.83 25.10 13.27
CA VAL A 345 -42.59 25.40 14.49
C VAL A 345 -43.40 26.67 14.21
N GLU A 346 -44.72 26.60 14.32
CA GLU A 346 -45.59 27.76 14.10
C GLU A 346 -45.20 28.91 15.03
N PRO A 347 -45.15 30.16 14.52
CA PRO A 347 -44.82 31.31 15.33
C PRO A 347 -45.89 31.52 16.40
N VAL A 348 -45.45 31.71 17.65
CA VAL A 348 -46.30 32.13 18.76
C VAL A 348 -46.76 33.56 18.49
N ASP A 349 -48.07 33.79 18.52
CA ASP A 349 -48.69 35.10 18.28
C ASP A 349 -48.08 36.21 19.15
N PRO A 350 -47.75 37.38 18.59
CA PRO A 350 -47.31 38.52 19.37
C PRO A 350 -48.48 39.09 20.19
N VAL A 351 -48.20 39.38 21.46
CA VAL A 351 -49.11 40.10 22.35
C VAL A 351 -49.26 41.55 21.87
N ASP A 352 -50.50 42.01 21.76
CA ASP A 352 -50.89 43.35 21.27
C ASP A 352 -50.14 44.52 21.94
N PRO A 353 -49.81 45.58 21.17
CA PRO A 353 -49.21 46.80 21.69
C PRO A 353 -50.24 47.72 22.36
N VAL A 354 -49.81 48.38 23.44
CA VAL A 354 -50.56 49.49 24.05
C VAL A 354 -50.20 50.79 23.32
N ASP A 355 -51.26 51.54 23.00
CA ASP A 355 -51.41 52.78 22.21
C ASP A 355 -50.78 54.04 22.89
N PRO A 356 -50.77 55.24 22.28
CA PRO A 356 -49.59 56.07 22.08
C PRO A 356 -49.67 57.38 22.90
N ASP A 357 -48.68 58.27 22.83
CA ASP A 357 -48.93 59.71 22.99
C ASP A 357 -47.75 60.53 22.45
N VAL A 358 -48.05 61.24 21.36
CA VAL A 358 -47.74 62.62 20.93
C VAL A 358 -46.48 63.37 21.42
N ASP A 359 -45.68 63.83 20.46
CA ASP A 359 -45.44 65.25 20.04
C ASP A 359 -44.03 65.36 19.40
N GLU A 360 -43.93 65.52 18.08
CA GLU A 360 -43.76 66.80 17.35
C GLU A 360 -42.34 67.41 17.47
N ILE A 361 -41.64 67.51 16.33
CA ILE A 361 -40.84 68.66 15.81
C ILE A 361 -39.99 68.18 14.60
N GLU A 362 -40.18 68.81 13.44
CA GLU A 362 -39.39 68.68 12.19
C GLU A 362 -38.16 69.66 12.16
N PRO A 363 -37.50 69.95 11.02
CA PRO A 363 -36.35 69.20 10.45
C PRO A 363 -35.14 70.12 10.11
N GLU A 364 -33.95 69.57 9.78
CA GLU A 364 -32.94 70.29 8.97
C GLU A 364 -32.14 69.36 8.03
N GLU A 365 -32.55 69.42 6.76
CA GLU A 365 -31.87 69.49 5.45
C GLU A 365 -30.32 69.46 5.25
N GLN A 366 -29.96 69.00 4.02
CA GLN A 366 -28.75 69.26 3.18
C GLN A 366 -27.50 68.38 3.39
N GLY A 367 -26.77 67.88 2.38
CA GLY A 367 -26.81 67.97 0.91
C GLY A 367 -25.87 66.89 0.30
N GLU A 368 -26.08 66.47 -0.96
CA GLU A 368 -25.18 66.59 -2.13
C GLU A 368 -23.72 66.08 -1.90
N ASP A 369 -23.07 65.27 -2.75
CA ASP A 369 -23.05 65.31 -4.20
C ASP A 369 -22.21 64.12 -4.76
N SER A 370 -22.48 63.73 -6.02
CA SER A 370 -21.56 63.38 -7.16
C SER A 370 -20.28 62.50 -6.92
N ASP A 371 -19.73 61.64 -7.80
CA ASP A 371 -19.81 61.38 -9.24
C ASP A 371 -18.89 60.16 -9.54
N GLY A 372 -19.07 59.48 -10.69
CA GLY A 372 -17.92 58.96 -11.46
C GLY A 372 -17.78 57.44 -11.68
N GLU A 373 -18.43 56.93 -12.73
CA GLU A 373 -17.98 55.77 -13.54
C GLU A 373 -16.85 56.17 -14.53
N PRO A 374 -16.34 55.34 -15.50
CA PRO A 374 -16.42 53.87 -15.76
C PRO A 374 -15.05 53.21 -16.12
N VAL A 375 -15.05 51.91 -16.50
CA VAL A 375 -14.64 51.39 -17.85
C VAL A 375 -14.14 49.91 -17.85
N SER A 376 -14.88 49.08 -18.60
CA SER A 376 -14.59 47.88 -19.44
C SER A 376 -13.30 47.03 -19.30
N SER A 377 -13.38 45.69 -19.44
CA SER A 377 -13.44 44.96 -20.74
C SER A 377 -13.27 43.42 -20.61
N SER A 378 -14.02 42.71 -21.45
CA SER A 378 -13.93 41.29 -21.89
C SER A 378 -12.63 41.01 -22.67
N GLY A 379 -12.13 39.80 -22.98
CA GLY A 379 -12.60 38.42 -23.03
C GLY A 379 -11.74 37.63 -24.05
N GLY A 380 -11.81 36.28 -24.05
CA GLY A 380 -11.26 35.36 -25.08
C GLY A 380 -9.92 34.69 -24.71
N GLY A 381 -9.64 33.40 -24.91
CA GLY A 381 -10.27 32.33 -25.70
C GLY A 381 -9.23 31.68 -26.64
N GLY A 382 -8.96 30.37 -26.47
CA GLY A 382 -8.14 29.54 -27.39
C GLY A 382 -7.53 28.31 -26.68
N ALA A 383 -8.15 27.12 -26.75
CA ALA A 383 -8.03 26.09 -27.79
C ALA A 383 -6.80 25.15 -27.61
N PHE A 384 -7.04 23.94 -27.09
CA PHE A 384 -6.12 22.81 -27.11
C PHE A 384 -6.70 21.71 -28.03
N GLU A 385 -5.93 21.29 -29.03
CA GLU A 385 -6.24 20.15 -29.89
C GLU A 385 -5.83 18.82 -29.23
N LEU A 386 -6.66 17.82 -29.46
CA LEU A 386 -6.56 16.44 -29.04
C LEU A 386 -6.26 15.59 -30.28
N SER A 387 -5.24 14.73 -30.26
CA SER A 387 -5.08 13.68 -31.29
C SER A 387 -4.51 12.38 -30.71
N MET A 388 -5.43 11.45 -30.51
CA MET A 388 -5.40 9.98 -30.69
C MET A 388 -4.08 9.18 -30.80
N LEU A 389 -3.96 8.20 -29.88
CA LEU A 389 -4.00 6.73 -30.08
C LEU A 389 -3.23 6.09 -31.27
N LEU A 390 -2.26 5.22 -30.94
CA LEU A 390 -1.84 4.09 -31.76
C LEU A 390 -1.46 2.86 -30.90
N SER A 391 -2.41 1.90 -30.90
CA SER A 391 -2.36 0.43 -30.81
C SER A 391 -1.12 -0.31 -30.26
N LEU A 392 -1.38 -1.15 -29.25
CA LEU A 392 -0.70 -2.42 -28.98
C LEU A 392 -0.63 -3.31 -30.24
N SER A 393 0.54 -3.91 -30.50
CA SER A 393 0.71 -5.30 -30.98
C SER A 393 2.19 -5.59 -31.18
N GLY A 394 2.75 -6.53 -30.40
CA GLY A 394 4.03 -7.17 -30.74
C GLY A 394 5.04 -7.22 -29.61
N LEU A 395 4.80 -8.02 -28.57
CA LEU A 395 5.84 -8.47 -27.65
C LEU A 395 5.65 -9.95 -27.28
N LEU A 396 5.67 -10.81 -28.28
CA LEU A 396 6.00 -12.22 -28.10
C LEU A 396 7.06 -12.58 -29.15
N LEU A 397 8.13 -13.25 -28.69
CA LEU A 397 9.35 -13.64 -29.40
C LEU A 397 10.38 -12.53 -29.67
N LEU A 398 11.20 -12.19 -28.66
CA LEU A 398 12.62 -11.89 -28.91
C LEU A 398 13.51 -12.02 -27.64
N ARG A 399 13.38 -13.11 -26.87
CA ARG A 399 14.40 -13.55 -25.89
C ARG A 399 15.06 -14.85 -26.38
N ARG A 400 15.86 -14.78 -27.46
CA ARG A 400 16.84 -15.85 -27.80
C ARG A 400 17.90 -15.41 -28.80
N GLN A 401 18.55 -14.25 -28.60
CA GLN A 401 19.74 -13.94 -29.42
C GLN A 401 20.73 -12.94 -28.82
N ARG A 402 20.98 -12.98 -27.50
CA ARG A 402 22.20 -12.39 -26.91
C ARG A 402 22.68 -13.22 -25.73
N ARG A 403 23.51 -14.23 -26.01
CA ARG A 403 24.56 -14.81 -25.14
C ARG A 403 25.11 -16.08 -25.83
N LYS A 404 25.74 -15.89 -26.99
CA LYS A 404 26.77 -16.80 -27.53
C LYS A 404 27.83 -15.94 -28.22
N GLY A 405 29.04 -15.96 -27.66
CA GLY A 405 30.22 -15.23 -28.12
C GLY A 405 30.91 -14.59 -26.91
N SER A 406 32.10 -14.97 -26.48
CA SER A 406 33.11 -15.84 -27.06
C SER A 406 33.92 -16.52 -25.95
N CYS A 407 34.11 -17.82 -26.08
CA CYS A 407 35.27 -18.53 -25.55
C CYS A 407 36.07 -18.94 -26.80
N PHE A 408 37.28 -18.42 -26.98
CA PHE A 408 38.41 -18.98 -27.75
C PHE A 408 39.49 -17.90 -27.93
N ALA A 409 40.56 -18.00 -27.15
CA ALA A 409 41.97 -18.03 -27.55
C ALA A 409 42.84 -17.91 -26.29
#